data_AF-A0A485PFU2-F1
#
_entry.id   AF-A0A485PFU2-F1
#
_cell.length_a   1.000
_cell.length_b   1.000
_cell.length_c   1.000
_cell.angle_alpha   90.00
_cell.angle_beta   90.00
_cell.angle_gamma   90.00
#
_symmetry.space_group_name_H-M   'P 1'
#
loop_
_entity.id
_entity.type
_entity.pdbx_description
1 polymer ?
#
loop_
_entity_poly.entity_id
_entity_poly.type
_entity_poly.pdbx_seq_one_letter_code
_entity_poly.pdbx_strand_id
1 'polypeptide(L)'
;MDVEEESFVLSFSSTSNAEFDAVIGYLQDFIMDDEFQLLQRKSMDKYYQEFEDMEENKLTYVPIFNKCMSLLEKYIEEQLLE
;
A
#
# COMPACT_ATOMS: atom_id res chain seq x y z
N MET A 1 0.66 -27.53 -30.80
CA MET A 1 0.94 -26.68 -29.63
C MET A 1 2.26 -27.16 -29.10
N ASP A 2 3.30 -26.38 -29.34
CA ASP A 2 4.69 -26.74 -29.12
C ASP A 2 5.01 -26.72 -27.62
N VAL A 3 5.52 -27.83 -27.11
CA VAL A 3 5.84 -28.05 -25.69
C VAL A 3 6.85 -27.02 -25.16
N GLU A 4 7.69 -26.47 -26.03
CA GLU A 4 8.63 -25.39 -25.69
C GLU A 4 7.93 -24.06 -25.41
N GLU A 5 6.83 -23.77 -26.11
CA GLU A 5 6.03 -22.56 -25.89
C GLU A 5 5.31 -22.65 -24.53
N GLU A 6 4.79 -23.83 -24.18
CA GLU A 6 4.16 -24.11 -22.89
C GLU A 6 5.17 -24.01 -21.73
N SER A 7 6.38 -24.53 -21.90
CA SER A 7 7.48 -24.42 -20.92
C SER A 7 7.91 -22.97 -20.69
N PHE A 8 7.95 -22.15 -21.75
CA PHE A 8 8.33 -20.75 -21.63
C PHE A 8 7.28 -19.94 -20.86
N VAL A 9 5.99 -20.15 -21.18
CA VAL A 9 4.87 -19.52 -20.46
C VAL A 9 4.82 -19.94 -18.99
N LEU A 10 5.10 -21.22 -18.68
CA LEU A 10 5.19 -21.70 -17.30
C LEU A 10 6.34 -21.04 -16.53
N SER A 11 7.51 -20.92 -17.16
CA SER A 11 8.67 -20.29 -16.54
C SER A 11 8.47 -18.78 -16.30
N PHE A 12 7.85 -18.08 -17.25
CA PHE A 12 7.53 -16.66 -17.14
C PHE A 12 6.50 -16.39 -16.04
N SER A 13 5.42 -17.19 -15.99
CA SER A 13 4.41 -17.09 -14.94
C SER A 13 4.97 -17.40 -13.55
N SER A 14 5.85 -18.40 -13.42
CA SER A 14 6.49 -18.71 -12.13
C SER A 14 7.42 -17.60 -11.64
N THR A 15 8.15 -16.94 -12.54
CA THR A 15 9.05 -15.83 -12.21
C THR A 15 8.25 -14.58 -11.87
N SER A 16 7.23 -14.26 -12.66
CA SER A 16 6.30 -13.15 -12.41
C SER A 16 5.56 -13.30 -11.08
N ASN A 17 5.17 -14.53 -10.72
CA ASN A 17 4.52 -14.80 -9.43
C ASN A 17 5.50 -14.60 -8.27
N ALA A 18 6.75 -15.04 -8.41
CA ALA A 18 7.77 -14.85 -7.37
C ALA A 18 8.11 -13.37 -7.14
N GLU A 19 8.18 -12.57 -8.20
CA GLU A 19 8.38 -11.12 -8.10
C GLU A 19 7.17 -10.42 -7.43
N PHE A 20 5.96 -10.81 -7.80
CA PHE A 20 4.74 -10.31 -7.16
C PHE A 20 4.70 -10.66 -5.67
N ASP A 21 4.96 -11.93 -5.33
CA ASP A 21 5.00 -12.40 -3.94
C ASP A 21 6.05 -11.65 -3.11
N ALA A 22 7.21 -11.35 -3.71
CA ALA A 22 8.24 -10.54 -3.05
C ALA A 22 7.76 -9.10 -2.79
N VAL A 23 7.13 -8.44 -3.76
CA VAL A 23 6.55 -7.09 -3.58
C VAL A 23 5.49 -7.09 -2.48
N ILE A 24 4.61 -8.08 -2.45
CA ILE A 24 3.60 -8.22 -1.39
C ILE A 24 4.25 -8.44 -0.02
N GLY A 25 5.32 -9.22 0.05
CA GLY A 25 6.12 -9.40 1.27
C GLY A 25 6.67 -8.08 1.79
N TYR A 26 7.31 -7.28 0.93
CA TYR A 26 7.82 -5.96 1.32
C TYR A 26 6.71 -5.01 1.77
N LEU A 27 5.54 -5.01 1.10
CA LEU A 27 4.39 -4.22 1.53
C LEU A 27 3.84 -4.68 2.89
N GLN A 28 3.84 -5.98 3.18
CA GLN A 28 3.44 -6.49 4.49
C GLN A 28 4.40 -6.04 5.59
N ASP A 29 5.70 -6.21 5.39
CA ASP A 29 6.73 -5.79 6.35
C ASP A 29 6.62 -4.28 6.62
N PHE A 30 6.40 -3.49 5.56
CA PHE A 30 6.17 -2.05 5.65
C PHE A 30 4.91 -1.67 6.43
N ILE A 31 3.78 -2.38 6.23
CA ILE A 31 2.55 -2.09 6.99
C ILE A 31 2.72 -2.46 8.46
N MET A 32 3.55 -3.47 8.77
CA MET A 32 3.83 -3.89 10.14
C MET A 32 4.90 -3.05 10.84
N ASP A 33 5.60 -2.18 10.12
CA ASP A 33 6.62 -1.29 10.67
C ASP A 33 6.07 -0.36 11.76
N ASP A 34 6.81 -0.25 12.87
CA ASP A 34 6.38 0.52 14.03
C ASP A 34 6.33 2.03 13.72
N GLU A 35 7.22 2.53 12.87
CA GLU A 35 7.23 3.93 12.46
C GLU A 35 6.04 4.25 11.57
N PHE A 36 5.71 3.36 10.63
CA PHE A 36 4.51 3.44 9.82
C PHE A 36 3.23 3.45 10.68
N GLN A 37 3.11 2.51 11.61
CA GLN A 37 1.97 2.42 12.54
C GLN A 37 1.84 3.68 13.41
N LEU A 38 2.96 4.25 13.85
CA LEU A 38 2.96 5.51 14.60
C LEU A 38 2.49 6.69 13.73
N LEU A 39 2.92 6.77 12.47
CA LEU A 39 2.48 7.79 11.52
C LEU A 39 0.97 7.70 11.25
N GLN A 40 0.47 6.48 11.03
CA GLN A 40 -0.95 6.22 10.86
C GLN A 40 -1.74 6.67 12.09
N ARG A 41 -1.30 6.29 13.30
CA ARG A 41 -1.97 6.67 14.55
C ARG A 41 -1.97 8.17 14.78
N LYS A 42 -0.85 8.87 14.56
CA LYS A 42 -0.78 10.34 14.63
C LYS A 42 -1.76 11.02 13.66
N SER A 43 -1.93 10.44 12.47
CA SER A 43 -2.89 10.95 11.48
C SER A 43 -4.33 10.72 11.95
N MET A 44 -4.64 9.54 12.51
CA MET A 44 -5.94 9.26 13.11
C MET A 44 -6.25 10.19 14.29
N ASP A 45 -5.33 10.32 15.25
CA ASP A 45 -5.50 11.17 16.44
C ASP A 45 -5.78 12.64 16.07
N LYS A 46 -5.28 13.08 14.91
CA LYS A 46 -5.50 14.43 14.39
C LYS A 46 -6.87 14.63 13.75
N TYR A 47 -7.39 13.62 13.07
CA TYR A 47 -8.57 13.75 12.21
C TYR A 47 -9.80 12.97 12.69
N TYR A 48 -9.70 12.14 13.74
CA TYR A 48 -10.80 11.27 14.16
C TYR A 48 -12.10 12.04 14.48
N GLN A 49 -11.99 13.27 14.98
CA GLN A 49 -13.16 14.12 15.31
C GLN A 49 -13.90 14.62 14.07
N GLU A 50 -13.23 14.66 12.91
CA GLU A 50 -13.88 15.05 11.66
C GLU A 50 -14.81 13.94 11.15
N PHE A 51 -14.49 12.68 11.45
CA PHE A 51 -15.25 11.53 11.00
C PHE A 51 -16.46 11.26 11.90
N GLU A 52 -17.65 11.34 11.30
CA GLU A 52 -18.93 11.01 11.90
C GLU A 52 -19.46 9.68 11.35
N ASP A 53 -20.13 8.91 12.20
CA ASP A 53 -20.80 7.67 11.85
C ASP A 53 -22.19 7.97 11.26
N MET A 54 -22.18 8.54 10.06
CA MET A 54 -23.36 8.97 9.30
C MET A 54 -23.29 8.39 7.88
N GLU A 55 -24.44 8.22 7.22
CA GLU A 55 -24.50 7.67 5.86
C GLU A 55 -23.85 8.57 4.81
N GLU A 56 -23.89 9.90 5.01
CA GLU A 56 -23.30 10.88 4.10
C GLU A 56 -21.91 11.32 4.57
N ASN A 57 -20.94 11.29 3.64
CA ASN A 57 -19.58 11.76 3.88
C ASN A 57 -19.48 13.28 3.86
N LYS A 58 -18.73 13.86 4.81
CA LYS A 58 -18.40 15.28 4.77
C LYS A 58 -17.44 15.58 3.62
N LEU A 59 -17.58 16.76 3.02
CA LEU A 59 -16.65 17.26 2.01
C LEU A 59 -15.20 17.35 2.52
N THR A 60 -15.00 17.46 3.83
CA THR A 60 -13.68 17.47 4.48
C THR A 60 -12.96 16.12 4.42
N TYR A 61 -13.65 15.02 4.12
CA TYR A 61 -13.01 13.69 4.05
C TYR A 61 -12.04 13.59 2.88
N VAL A 62 -12.36 14.17 1.73
CA VAL A 62 -11.50 14.15 0.54
C VAL A 62 -10.12 14.79 0.79
N PRO A 63 -10.01 16.02 1.30
CA PRO A 63 -8.70 16.61 1.60
C PRO A 63 -7.95 15.87 2.72
N ILE A 64 -8.64 15.24 3.68
CA ILE A 64 -8.01 14.40 4.70
C ILE A 64 -7.43 13.13 4.06
N PHE A 65 -8.21 12.44 3.24
CA PHE A 65 -7.78 11.25 2.51
C PHE A 65 -6.56 11.52 1.64
N ASN A 66 -6.61 12.57 0.82
CA ASN A 66 -5.48 12.96 -0.04
C ASN A 66 -4.22 13.26 0.79
N LYS A 67 -4.37 13.88 1.96
CA LYS A 67 -3.23 14.18 2.83
C LYS A 67 -2.62 12.91 3.45
N CYS A 68 -3.45 11.96 3.85
CA CYS A 68 -2.97 10.66 4.31
C CYS A 68 -2.26 9.90 3.19
N MET A 69 -2.84 9.87 1.98
CA MET A 69 -2.23 9.23 0.81
C MET A 69 -0.87 9.83 0.46
N SER A 70 -0.74 11.16 0.38
CA SER A 70 0.54 11.79 0.07
C SER A 70 1.61 11.54 1.13
N LEU A 71 1.24 11.41 2.41
CA LEU A 71 2.19 11.04 3.47
C LEU A 71 2.67 9.59 3.30
N LEU A 72 1.74 8.69 2.97
CA LEU A 72 1.98 7.28 2.72
C LEU A 72 2.89 7.06 1.52
N GLU A 73 2.52 7.63 0.37
CA GLU A 73 3.27 7.57 -0.89
C GLU A 73 4.69 8.10 -0.68
N LYS A 74 4.82 9.27 -0.02
CA LYS A 74 6.12 9.85 0.26
C LYS A 74 7.00 8.95 1.13
N TYR A 75 6.43 8.32 2.16
CA TYR A 75 7.18 7.42 3.03
C TYR A 75 7.63 6.15 2.29
N ILE A 76 6.77 5.58 1.42
CA ILE A 76 7.15 4.45 0.55
C ILE A 76 8.26 4.85 -0.42
N GLU A 77 8.16 6.01 -1.06
CA GLU A 77 9.20 6.53 -1.97
C GLU A 77 10.54 6.70 -1.26
N GLU A 78 10.54 7.23 -0.04
CA GLU A 78 11.75 7.39 0.79
C GLU A 78 12.39 6.02 1.10
N GLN A 79 11.58 5.01 1.47
CA GLN A 79 12.04 3.65 1.75
C GLN A 79 12.54 2.89 0.51
N LEU A 80 12.07 3.23 -0.69
CA LEU A 80 12.54 2.62 -1.95
C LEU A 80 13.82 3.26 -2.49
N LEU A 81 14.16 4.48 -2.04
CA LEU A 81 15.37 5.19 -2.45
C LEU A 81 16.58 4.93 -1.54
N GLU A 82 16.34 4.35 -0.36
CA GLU A 82 17.36 3.93 0.61
C GLU A 82 17.96 2.55 0.27
#